data_AF-A0A6H0CNB5-F1
#
_entry.id   AF-A0A6H0CNB5-F1
#
_cell.length_a   1.000
_cell.length_b   1.000
_cell.length_c   1.000
_cell.angle_alpha   90.00
_cell.angle_beta   90.00
_cell.angle_gamma   90.00
#
_symmetry.space_group_name_H-M   'P 1'
#
loop_
_entity.id
_entity.type
_entity.pdbx_description
1 polymer ?
#
loop_
_entity_poly.entity_id
_entity_poly.type
_entity_poly.pdbx_seq_one_letter_code
_entity_poly.pdbx_strand_id
1 'polypeptide(L)'
;MADAFYQALLAADLSALDDLADRWESIHRDIKGLGKRMRDEVLGPLRDKGYWEGAAAPYAWRMIDDVQRQLENAAKVADSARRVVEDAVGDLKSAQKDLKDAARRAAEKGLYVNATGTLAQDVIGGACRTDLTDEERKTIKAAEQEIAQILKRGVTADRNLAYSLMSDIGLGQWFNDDPRLTDIDSTRRIGEDEYNALDLAMQDRNPYPGLSSDDPYSLGWDWVTGDGPRHREYHGGDEMTELIRSSESMKQLRLDTLRQFQADGQPQGSVSYSISESGKLGALKKLVTTDLPAIVTGDEDHLGEAFTGSYNLRYKVKGQDADGSLVVEYTLHNNTSNSSFLHYVGYYDWLEKFNRDEGVFSSVDQEIVWTERIPAKEK
;
A
#
# COMPACT_ATOMS: atom_id res chain seq x y z
N MET A 1 -9.39 13.62 0.87
CA MET A 1 -9.30 12.98 -0.47
C MET A 1 -10.48 12.07 -0.81
N ALA A 2 -11.35 11.68 0.16
CA ALA A 2 -12.58 10.94 -0.12
C ALA A 2 -13.61 11.71 -0.98
N ASP A 3 -13.58 13.05 -0.89
CA ASP A 3 -14.41 13.97 -1.69
C ASP A 3 -14.35 13.75 -3.20
N ALA A 4 -13.30 13.06 -3.70
CA ALA A 4 -13.08 12.85 -5.12
C ALA A 4 -13.57 11.49 -5.65
N PHE A 5 -13.50 10.38 -4.90
CA PHE A 5 -13.65 9.06 -5.53
C PHE A 5 -15.09 8.73 -5.95
N TYR A 6 -16.10 9.07 -5.13
CA TYR A 6 -17.50 8.86 -5.50
C TYR A 6 -17.86 9.57 -6.81
N GLN A 7 -17.52 10.85 -6.92
CA GLN A 7 -17.75 11.63 -8.14
C GLN A 7 -16.87 11.14 -9.31
N ALA A 8 -15.61 10.83 -9.04
CA ALA A 8 -14.69 10.30 -10.04
C ALA A 8 -15.22 8.99 -10.62
N LEU A 9 -15.65 8.03 -9.79
CA LEU A 9 -16.20 6.76 -10.27
C LEU A 9 -17.50 6.96 -11.06
N LEU A 10 -18.41 7.84 -10.61
CA LEU A 10 -19.64 8.14 -11.34
C LEU A 10 -19.41 8.75 -12.73
N ALA A 11 -18.42 9.65 -12.81
CA ALA A 11 -18.12 10.42 -14.01
C ALA A 11 -17.03 9.80 -14.89
N ALA A 12 -16.32 8.79 -14.40
CA ALA A 12 -15.19 8.18 -15.09
C ALA A 12 -15.61 7.66 -16.48
N ASP A 13 -14.86 8.10 -17.49
CA ASP A 13 -14.94 7.51 -18.81
C ASP A 13 -14.03 6.28 -18.87
N LEU A 14 -14.65 5.11 -18.68
CA LEU A 14 -13.96 3.83 -18.68
C LEU A 14 -13.66 3.31 -20.10
N SER A 15 -14.08 4.01 -21.15
CA SER A 15 -13.73 3.64 -22.53
C SER A 15 -12.23 3.77 -22.81
N ALA A 16 -11.53 4.67 -22.11
CA ALA A 16 -10.09 4.78 -22.20
C ALA A 16 -9.36 3.50 -21.77
N LEU A 17 -9.94 2.71 -20.84
CA LEU A 17 -9.40 1.42 -20.43
C LEU A 17 -9.74 0.32 -21.46
N ASP A 18 -10.90 0.37 -22.11
CA ASP A 18 -11.19 -0.52 -23.25
C ASP A 18 -10.19 -0.29 -24.39
N ASP A 19 -9.97 0.98 -24.76
CA ASP A 19 -8.99 1.37 -25.78
C ASP A 19 -7.57 0.93 -25.41
N LEU A 20 -7.23 0.94 -24.11
CA LEU A 20 -5.95 0.45 -23.62
C LEU A 20 -5.83 -1.07 -23.76
N ALA A 21 -6.89 -1.82 -23.45
CA ALA A 21 -6.93 -3.27 -23.66
C ALA A 21 -6.77 -3.62 -25.15
N ASP A 22 -7.49 -2.93 -26.04
CA ASP A 22 -7.40 -3.11 -27.50
C ASP A 22 -5.98 -2.81 -28.02
N ARG A 23 -5.32 -1.78 -27.47
CA ARG A 23 -3.93 -1.45 -27.81
C ARG A 23 -2.97 -2.56 -27.38
N TRP A 24 -3.11 -3.08 -26.18
CA TRP A 24 -2.32 -4.22 -25.71
C TRP A 24 -2.58 -5.48 -26.54
N GLU A 25 -3.83 -5.72 -26.96
CA GLU A 25 -4.17 -6.80 -27.88
C GLU A 25 -3.44 -6.66 -29.21
N SER A 26 -3.47 -5.46 -29.81
CA SER A 26 -2.76 -5.23 -31.07
C SER A 26 -1.25 -5.44 -30.92
N ILE A 27 -0.65 -4.91 -29.86
CA ILE A 27 0.78 -5.09 -29.57
C ILE A 27 1.10 -6.58 -29.44
N HIS A 28 0.35 -7.32 -28.61
CA HIS A 28 0.54 -8.75 -28.44
C HIS A 28 0.43 -9.48 -29.78
N ARG A 29 -0.59 -9.20 -30.59
CA ARG A 29 -0.78 -9.82 -31.90
C ARG A 29 0.41 -9.58 -32.83
N ASP A 30 0.95 -8.36 -32.85
CA ASP A 30 2.02 -7.96 -33.74
C ASP A 30 3.37 -8.57 -33.34
N ILE A 31 3.63 -8.75 -32.03
CA ILE A 31 4.89 -9.32 -31.52
C ILE A 31 4.82 -10.83 -31.30
N LYS A 32 3.62 -11.41 -31.26
CA LYS A 32 3.42 -12.85 -31.04
C LYS A 32 4.12 -13.67 -32.11
N GLY A 33 4.98 -14.57 -31.66
CA GLY A 33 5.74 -15.45 -32.54
C GLY A 33 6.99 -14.81 -33.16
N LEU A 34 7.29 -13.53 -32.93
CA LEU A 34 8.55 -12.91 -33.39
C LEU A 34 9.77 -13.60 -32.79
N GLY A 35 9.75 -13.98 -31.51
CA GLY A 35 10.83 -14.75 -30.89
C GLY A 35 11.05 -16.09 -31.60
N LYS A 36 9.98 -16.82 -31.93
CA LYS A 36 10.08 -18.05 -32.71
C LYS A 36 10.66 -17.80 -34.11
N ARG A 37 10.23 -16.74 -34.79
CA ARG A 37 10.79 -16.38 -36.11
C ARG A 37 12.26 -15.99 -36.03
N MET A 38 12.68 -15.25 -35.00
CA MET A 38 14.09 -14.95 -34.74
C MET A 38 14.91 -16.22 -34.59
N ARG A 39 14.39 -17.21 -33.85
CA ARG A 39 15.02 -18.53 -33.72
C ARG A 39 15.12 -19.24 -35.08
N ASP A 40 14.01 -19.38 -35.77
CA ASP A 40 13.89 -20.25 -36.94
C ASP A 40 14.54 -19.64 -38.20
N GLU A 41 14.44 -18.32 -38.39
CA GLU A 41 14.88 -17.60 -39.59
C GLU A 41 16.29 -17.02 -39.46
N VAL A 42 16.76 -16.73 -38.24
CA VAL A 42 18.08 -16.11 -37.99
C VAL A 42 19.02 -17.08 -37.29
N LEU A 43 18.66 -17.52 -36.08
CA LEU A 43 19.58 -18.32 -35.26
C LEU A 43 19.80 -19.72 -35.83
N GLY A 44 18.74 -20.38 -36.31
CA GLY A 44 18.81 -21.71 -36.91
C GLY A 44 19.78 -21.78 -38.09
N PRO A 45 19.70 -20.87 -39.08
CA PRO A 45 20.69 -20.80 -40.15
C PRO A 45 22.11 -20.49 -39.67
N LEU A 46 22.27 -19.49 -38.79
CA LEU A 46 23.60 -19.05 -38.35
C LEU A 46 24.32 -20.09 -37.48
N ARG A 47 23.59 -20.71 -36.54
CA ARG A 47 24.13 -21.65 -35.55
C ARG A 47 23.96 -23.10 -35.98
N ASP A 48 22.72 -23.52 -36.23
CA ASP A 48 22.37 -24.94 -36.36
C ASP A 48 22.71 -25.51 -37.75
N LYS A 49 22.73 -24.66 -38.78
CA LYS A 49 23.19 -25.02 -40.15
C LYS A 49 24.66 -24.71 -40.42
N GLY A 50 25.38 -24.11 -39.46
CA GLY A 50 26.80 -23.79 -39.57
C GLY A 50 27.13 -22.67 -40.56
N TYR A 51 26.19 -21.76 -40.87
CA TYR A 51 26.47 -20.67 -41.82
C TYR A 51 27.35 -19.56 -41.24
N TRP A 52 27.53 -19.52 -39.92
CA TRP A 52 28.47 -18.61 -39.28
C TRP A 52 29.35 -19.34 -38.28
N GLU A 53 30.65 -19.39 -38.57
CA GLU A 53 31.66 -20.01 -37.71
C GLU A 53 32.75 -19.00 -37.35
N GLY A 54 33.51 -19.31 -36.29
CA GLY A 54 34.64 -18.51 -35.83
C GLY A 54 34.50 -18.00 -34.38
N ALA A 55 35.56 -17.40 -33.86
CA ALA A 55 35.67 -17.06 -32.44
C ALA A 55 34.59 -16.08 -31.94
N ALA A 56 34.03 -15.24 -32.81
CA ALA A 56 32.98 -14.28 -32.45
C ALA A 56 31.55 -14.88 -32.46
N ALA A 57 31.33 -15.99 -33.18
CA ALA A 57 30.00 -16.54 -33.40
C ALA A 57 29.28 -16.95 -32.10
N PRO A 58 29.93 -17.64 -31.12
CA PRO A 58 29.29 -18.01 -29.87
C PRO A 58 28.81 -16.82 -29.03
N TYR A 59 29.53 -15.70 -29.08
CA TYR A 59 29.17 -14.50 -28.32
C TYR A 59 27.92 -13.84 -28.93
N ALA A 60 27.89 -13.71 -30.26
CA ALA A 60 26.75 -13.14 -30.95
C ALA A 60 25.49 -14.02 -30.86
N TRP A 61 25.64 -15.36 -30.90
CA TRP A 61 24.49 -16.26 -30.68
C TRP A 61 23.84 -16.04 -29.32
N ARG A 62 24.63 -15.82 -28.25
CA ARG A 62 24.07 -15.52 -26.92
C ARG A 62 23.29 -14.21 -26.89
N MET A 63 23.76 -13.19 -27.60
CA MET A 63 23.02 -11.92 -27.73
C MET A 63 21.71 -12.11 -28.49
N ILE A 64 21.72 -12.89 -29.58
CA ILE A 64 20.51 -13.20 -30.36
C ILE A 64 19.53 -14.04 -29.52
N ASP A 65 20.02 -15.02 -28.76
CA ASP A 65 19.22 -15.82 -27.81
C ASP A 65 18.56 -14.92 -26.74
N ASP A 66 19.28 -13.92 -26.21
CA ASP A 66 18.72 -12.95 -25.27
C ASP A 66 17.62 -12.10 -25.93
N VAL A 67 17.87 -11.55 -27.13
CA VAL A 67 16.84 -10.81 -27.88
C VAL A 67 15.61 -11.68 -28.15
N GLN A 68 15.80 -12.95 -28.52
CA GLN A 68 14.72 -13.90 -28.73
C GLN A 68 13.90 -14.10 -27.46
N ARG A 69 14.55 -14.29 -26.31
CA ARG A 69 13.91 -14.38 -25.00
C ARG A 69 13.15 -13.10 -24.65
N GLN A 70 13.73 -11.93 -24.88
CA GLN A 70 13.06 -10.65 -24.63
C GLN A 70 11.81 -10.46 -25.49
N LEU A 71 11.80 -10.91 -26.75
CA LEU A 71 10.61 -10.90 -27.59
C LEU A 71 9.52 -11.85 -27.08
N GLU A 72 9.89 -13.02 -26.58
CA GLU A 72 8.95 -13.96 -25.95
C GLU A 72 8.37 -13.39 -24.66
N ASN A 73 9.19 -12.76 -23.82
CA ASN A 73 8.76 -12.09 -22.59
C ASN A 73 7.83 -10.91 -22.89
N ALA A 74 8.19 -10.05 -23.85
CA ALA A 74 7.35 -8.93 -24.29
C ALA A 74 5.95 -9.41 -24.73
N ALA A 75 5.87 -10.51 -25.48
CA ALA A 75 4.60 -11.09 -25.89
C ALA A 75 3.76 -11.56 -24.70
N LYS A 76 4.38 -12.19 -23.69
CA LYS A 76 3.69 -12.60 -22.47
C LYS A 76 3.20 -11.40 -21.65
N VAL A 77 4.07 -10.39 -21.44
CA VAL A 77 3.71 -9.17 -20.71
C VAL A 77 2.54 -8.46 -21.39
N ALA A 78 2.56 -8.34 -22.72
CA ALA A 78 1.46 -7.71 -23.46
C ALA A 78 0.14 -8.49 -23.33
N ASP A 79 0.16 -9.83 -23.35
CA ASP A 79 -1.05 -10.64 -23.14
C ASP A 79 -1.57 -10.54 -21.70
N SER A 80 -0.68 -10.57 -20.71
CA SER A 80 -1.03 -10.39 -19.29
C SER A 80 -1.62 -9.01 -19.02
N ALA A 81 -0.96 -7.94 -19.47
CA ALA A 81 -1.44 -6.57 -19.32
C ALA A 81 -2.81 -6.37 -19.96
N ARG A 82 -3.04 -6.91 -21.17
CA ARG A 82 -4.37 -6.91 -21.81
C ARG A 82 -5.43 -7.53 -20.89
N ARG A 83 -5.20 -8.75 -20.41
CA ARG A 83 -6.19 -9.49 -19.59
C ARG A 83 -6.48 -8.79 -18.27
N VAL A 84 -5.45 -8.26 -17.61
CA VAL A 84 -5.59 -7.49 -16.37
C VAL A 84 -6.44 -6.24 -16.60
N VAL A 85 -6.23 -5.51 -17.70
CA VAL A 85 -7.05 -4.33 -18.04
C VAL A 85 -8.49 -4.73 -18.37
N GLU A 86 -8.70 -5.79 -19.15
CA GLU A 86 -10.04 -6.31 -19.50
C GLU A 86 -10.86 -6.70 -18.26
N ASP A 87 -10.22 -7.37 -17.31
CA ASP A 87 -10.83 -7.78 -16.04
C ASP A 87 -11.18 -6.55 -15.19
N ALA A 88 -10.22 -5.65 -14.99
CA ALA A 88 -10.41 -4.44 -14.19
C ALA A 88 -11.46 -3.49 -14.77
N VAL A 89 -11.51 -3.30 -16.09
CA VAL A 89 -12.53 -2.44 -16.71
C VAL A 89 -13.93 -3.04 -16.56
N GLY A 90 -14.05 -4.37 -16.59
CA GLY A 90 -15.29 -5.08 -16.29
C GLY A 90 -15.80 -4.77 -14.87
N ASP A 91 -14.92 -4.88 -13.90
CA ASP A 91 -15.23 -4.63 -12.48
C ASP A 91 -15.54 -3.15 -12.20
N LEU A 92 -14.75 -2.23 -12.75
CA LEU A 92 -15.00 -0.79 -12.62
C LEU A 92 -16.33 -0.38 -13.28
N LYS A 93 -16.67 -0.94 -14.45
CA LYS A 93 -17.96 -0.70 -15.11
C LYS A 93 -19.12 -1.25 -14.29
N SER A 94 -18.97 -2.45 -13.71
CA SER A 94 -19.99 -3.00 -12.80
C SER A 94 -20.16 -2.10 -11.59
N ALA A 95 -19.07 -1.68 -10.93
CA ALA A 95 -19.12 -0.81 -9.76
C ALA A 95 -19.75 0.55 -10.10
N GLN A 96 -19.38 1.17 -11.22
CA GLN A 96 -19.98 2.43 -11.67
C GLN A 96 -21.49 2.29 -11.93
N LYS A 97 -21.91 1.21 -12.61
CA LYS A 97 -23.32 0.95 -12.88
C LYS A 97 -24.10 0.76 -11.57
N ASP A 98 -23.59 -0.09 -10.67
CA ASP A 98 -24.20 -0.36 -9.38
C ASP A 98 -24.31 0.93 -8.55
N LEU A 99 -23.29 1.80 -8.61
CA LEU A 99 -23.27 3.09 -7.91
C LEU A 99 -24.35 4.05 -8.45
N LYS A 100 -24.49 4.14 -9.78
CA LYS A 100 -25.56 4.93 -10.43
C LYS A 100 -26.94 4.42 -10.02
N ASP A 101 -27.12 3.11 -9.99
CA ASP A 101 -28.38 2.49 -9.59
C ASP A 101 -28.68 2.67 -8.09
N ALA A 102 -27.67 2.57 -7.22
CA ALA A 102 -27.79 2.82 -5.77
C ALA A 102 -28.13 4.28 -5.47
N ALA A 103 -27.46 5.23 -6.14
CA ALA A 103 -27.77 6.65 -6.02
C ALA A 103 -29.21 6.96 -6.47
N ARG A 104 -29.67 6.35 -7.57
CA ARG A 104 -31.07 6.48 -8.02
C ARG A 104 -32.05 5.93 -6.98
N ARG A 105 -31.81 4.73 -6.44
CA ARG A 105 -32.66 4.13 -5.38
C ARG A 105 -32.71 4.99 -4.12
N ALA A 106 -31.58 5.61 -3.72
CA ALA A 106 -31.54 6.53 -2.59
C ALA A 106 -32.41 7.77 -2.86
N ALA A 107 -32.29 8.36 -4.05
CA ALA A 107 -33.09 9.52 -4.46
C ALA A 107 -34.60 9.21 -4.54
N GLU A 108 -34.99 8.03 -5.03
CA GLU A 108 -36.39 7.57 -5.06
C GLU A 108 -37.00 7.45 -3.65
N LYS A 109 -36.17 7.18 -2.64
CA LYS A 109 -36.56 7.17 -1.22
C LYS A 109 -36.52 8.56 -0.56
N GLY A 110 -36.24 9.61 -1.34
CA GLY A 110 -36.11 10.98 -0.86
C GLY A 110 -34.81 11.26 -0.09
N LEU A 111 -33.82 10.36 -0.14
CA LEU A 111 -32.55 10.54 0.55
C LEU A 111 -31.61 11.42 -0.28
N TYR A 112 -30.81 12.23 0.40
CA TYR A 112 -29.80 13.06 -0.24
C TYR A 112 -28.41 12.45 -0.08
N VAL A 113 -27.79 12.10 -1.22
CA VAL A 113 -26.38 11.68 -1.28
C VAL A 113 -25.53 12.91 -1.61
N ASN A 114 -24.54 13.22 -0.79
CA ASN A 114 -23.67 14.36 -1.03
C ASN A 114 -22.51 13.99 -1.98
N ALA A 115 -21.61 14.96 -2.24
CA ALA A 115 -20.50 14.78 -3.17
C ALA A 115 -19.52 13.67 -2.76
N THR A 116 -19.44 13.31 -1.47
CA THR A 116 -18.55 12.25 -0.98
C THR A 116 -19.18 10.86 -1.07
N GLY A 117 -20.44 10.77 -1.52
CA GLY A 117 -21.19 9.50 -1.51
C GLY A 117 -21.79 9.16 -0.15
N THR A 118 -21.74 10.07 0.83
CA THR A 118 -22.37 9.88 2.14
C THR A 118 -23.79 10.45 2.14
N LEU A 119 -24.68 9.82 2.91
CA LEU A 119 -26.06 10.29 3.02
C LEU A 119 -26.19 11.37 4.08
N ALA A 120 -26.96 12.41 3.79
CA ALA A 120 -27.39 13.36 4.81
C ALA A 120 -28.26 12.64 5.86
N GLN A 121 -27.89 12.76 7.13
CA GLN A 121 -28.57 12.06 8.22
C GLN A 121 -29.88 12.72 8.66
N ASP A 122 -30.18 13.90 8.15
CA ASP A 122 -31.30 14.74 8.56
C ASP A 122 -32.14 15.23 7.37
N VAL A 123 -31.79 14.92 6.13
CA VAL A 123 -32.52 15.39 4.94
C VAL A 123 -33.32 14.26 4.30
N ILE A 124 -34.65 14.39 4.31
CA ILE A 124 -35.57 13.44 3.64
C ILE A 124 -36.61 14.23 2.85
N GLY A 125 -36.81 13.87 1.58
CA GLY A 125 -37.76 14.50 0.67
C GLY A 125 -37.44 15.98 0.40
N GLY A 126 -36.17 16.38 0.53
CA GLY A 126 -35.73 17.77 0.36
C GLY A 126 -35.98 18.68 1.57
N ALA A 127 -36.34 18.14 2.73
CA ALA A 127 -36.51 18.91 3.97
C ALA A 127 -35.61 18.38 5.09
N CYS A 128 -35.02 19.29 5.86
CA CYS A 128 -34.33 18.95 7.10
C CYS A 128 -35.36 18.51 8.16
N ARG A 129 -35.14 17.34 8.75
CA ARG A 129 -35.95 16.73 9.79
C ARG A 129 -35.09 16.49 11.02
N THR A 130 -35.51 17.05 12.15
CA THR A 130 -34.85 16.85 13.45
C THR A 130 -35.22 15.51 14.09
N ASP A 131 -36.42 14.99 13.79
CA ASP A 131 -36.93 13.74 14.35
C ASP A 131 -37.16 12.72 13.25
N LEU A 132 -36.19 11.82 13.08
CA LEU A 132 -36.33 10.65 12.22
C LEU A 132 -37.02 9.50 12.94
N THR A 133 -37.82 8.74 12.20
CA THR A 133 -38.31 7.43 12.62
C THR A 133 -37.20 6.39 12.58
N ASP A 134 -37.37 5.28 13.30
CA ASP A 134 -36.39 4.18 13.27
C ASP A 134 -36.27 3.54 11.89
N GLU A 135 -37.37 3.50 11.12
CA GLU A 135 -37.36 2.98 9.75
C GLU A 135 -36.61 3.91 8.79
N GLU A 136 -36.72 5.23 8.94
CA GLU A 136 -35.91 6.18 8.18
C GLU A 136 -34.42 6.02 8.52
N ARG A 137 -34.06 5.90 9.81
CA ARG A 137 -32.67 5.64 10.24
C ARG A 137 -32.10 4.35 9.66
N LYS A 138 -32.88 3.25 9.69
CA LYS A 138 -32.49 1.98 9.07
C LYS A 138 -32.31 2.12 7.56
N THR A 139 -33.19 2.87 6.90
CA THR A 139 -33.14 3.08 5.45
C THR A 139 -31.89 3.86 5.06
N ILE A 140 -31.54 4.93 5.79
CA ILE A 140 -30.32 5.70 5.57
C ILE A 140 -29.10 4.78 5.74
N LYS A 141 -29.02 4.06 6.87
CA LYS A 141 -27.90 3.16 7.15
C LYS A 141 -27.73 2.08 6.09
N ALA A 142 -28.83 1.49 5.61
CA ALA A 142 -28.77 0.47 4.57
C ALA A 142 -28.25 1.04 3.23
N ALA A 143 -28.71 2.23 2.85
CA ALA A 143 -28.22 2.88 1.62
C ALA A 143 -26.75 3.31 1.75
N GLU A 144 -26.35 3.80 2.92
CA GLU A 144 -24.96 4.17 3.21
C GLU A 144 -24.03 2.95 3.10
N GLN A 145 -24.43 1.82 3.70
CA GLN A 145 -23.69 0.55 3.59
C GLN A 145 -23.61 0.04 2.15
N GLU A 146 -24.70 0.13 1.39
CA GLU A 146 -24.73 -0.26 -0.02
C GLU A 146 -23.74 0.58 -0.85
N ILE A 147 -23.79 1.91 -0.73
CA ILE A 147 -22.89 2.81 -1.45
C ILE A 147 -21.43 2.57 -1.03
N ALA A 148 -21.15 2.43 0.28
CA ALA A 148 -19.81 2.17 0.78
C ALA A 148 -19.23 0.85 0.24
N GLN A 149 -20.03 -0.21 0.15
CA GLN A 149 -19.60 -1.49 -0.43
C GLN A 149 -19.28 -1.38 -1.92
N ILE A 150 -20.08 -0.63 -2.68
CA ILE A 150 -19.83 -0.41 -4.11
C ILE A 150 -18.56 0.43 -4.32
N LEU A 151 -18.39 1.50 -3.54
CA LEU A 151 -17.18 2.32 -3.59
C LEU A 151 -15.94 1.50 -3.23
N LYS A 152 -16.02 0.66 -2.19
CA LYS A 152 -14.96 -0.27 -1.83
C LYS A 152 -14.56 -1.18 -2.99
N ARG A 153 -15.52 -1.79 -3.68
CA ARG A 153 -15.23 -2.60 -4.89
C ARG A 153 -14.51 -1.79 -5.97
N GLY A 154 -14.97 -0.56 -6.24
CA GLY A 154 -14.33 0.31 -7.22
C GLY A 154 -12.89 0.69 -6.83
N VAL A 155 -12.65 1.06 -5.58
CA VAL A 155 -11.31 1.37 -5.04
C VAL A 155 -10.39 0.15 -5.12
N THR A 156 -10.90 -1.03 -4.77
CA THR A 156 -10.12 -2.28 -4.85
C THR A 156 -9.76 -2.59 -6.31
N ALA A 157 -10.70 -2.48 -7.24
CA ALA A 157 -10.44 -2.76 -8.66
C ALA A 157 -9.39 -1.81 -9.26
N ASP A 158 -9.51 -0.50 -9.02
CA ASP A 158 -8.55 0.51 -9.47
C ASP A 158 -7.13 0.23 -8.96
N ARG A 159 -7.03 -0.13 -7.68
CA ARG A 159 -5.75 -0.41 -7.02
C ARG A 159 -5.11 -1.69 -7.46
N ASN A 160 -5.88 -2.77 -7.46
CA ASN A 160 -5.38 -4.07 -7.88
C ASN A 160 -4.96 -4.03 -9.36
N LEU A 161 -5.66 -3.26 -10.21
CA LEU A 161 -5.23 -2.97 -11.58
C LEU A 161 -3.83 -2.36 -11.63
N ALA A 162 -3.58 -1.30 -10.85
CA ALA A 162 -2.28 -0.62 -10.84
C ALA A 162 -1.13 -1.57 -10.46
N TYR A 163 -1.31 -2.37 -9.40
CA TYR A 163 -0.29 -3.33 -8.95
C TYR A 163 -0.13 -4.51 -9.89
N SER A 164 -1.23 -5.05 -10.44
CA SER A 164 -1.14 -6.15 -11.39
C SER A 164 -0.37 -5.75 -12.65
N LEU A 165 -0.66 -4.56 -13.19
CA LEU A 165 0.08 -4.02 -14.34
C LEU A 165 1.56 -3.80 -14.04
N MET A 166 1.87 -3.16 -12.91
CA MET A 166 3.25 -2.89 -12.52
C MET A 166 4.04 -4.18 -12.30
N SER A 167 3.45 -5.21 -11.68
CA SER A 167 4.09 -6.51 -11.47
C SER A 167 4.34 -7.23 -12.81
N ASP A 168 3.36 -7.26 -13.72
CA ASP A 168 3.54 -7.92 -15.01
C ASP A 168 4.52 -7.18 -15.94
N ILE A 169 4.56 -5.84 -15.90
CA ILE A 169 5.54 -5.07 -16.68
C ILE A 169 6.95 -5.25 -16.08
N GLY A 170 7.05 -5.23 -14.74
CA GLY A 170 8.28 -5.31 -13.97
C GLY A 170 8.99 -3.95 -13.82
N LEU A 171 9.93 -3.92 -12.86
CA LEU A 171 10.75 -2.73 -12.55
C LEU A 171 12.12 -2.74 -13.24
N GLY A 172 12.42 -3.80 -13.99
CA GLY A 172 13.68 -3.98 -14.68
C GLY A 172 13.81 -3.10 -15.93
N GLN A 173 15.03 -3.06 -16.49
CA GLN A 173 15.26 -2.43 -17.79
C GLN A 173 14.63 -3.21 -18.96
N TRP A 174 14.29 -4.48 -18.73
CA TRP A 174 13.73 -5.41 -19.70
C TRP A 174 12.35 -5.87 -19.26
N PHE A 175 11.58 -6.43 -20.19
CA PHE A 175 10.28 -7.04 -19.88
C PHE A 175 10.44 -8.12 -18.82
N ASN A 176 9.48 -8.17 -17.89
CA ASN A 176 9.39 -9.25 -16.92
C ASN A 176 9.42 -10.62 -17.63
N ASP A 177 10.29 -11.51 -17.17
CA ASP A 177 10.46 -12.84 -17.76
C ASP A 177 9.43 -13.86 -17.27
N ASP A 178 8.73 -13.51 -16.19
CA ASP A 178 7.66 -14.30 -15.58
C ASP A 178 6.48 -13.41 -15.18
N PRO A 179 5.75 -12.79 -16.13
CA PRO A 179 4.48 -12.13 -15.83
C PRO A 179 3.48 -13.20 -15.37
N ARG A 180 2.82 -12.95 -14.25
CA ARG A 180 2.08 -13.97 -13.48
C ARG A 180 0.61 -13.66 -13.31
N LEU A 181 0.21 -12.42 -13.58
CA LEU A 181 -1.14 -11.94 -13.34
C LEU A 181 -1.89 -11.88 -14.66
N THR A 182 -3.16 -12.23 -14.59
CA THR A 182 -4.10 -12.24 -15.72
C THR A 182 -5.45 -11.65 -15.34
N ASP A 183 -5.57 -11.21 -14.09
CA ASP A 183 -6.77 -10.74 -13.42
C ASP A 183 -6.36 -9.88 -12.21
N ILE A 184 -7.28 -9.07 -11.70
CA ILE A 184 -7.05 -8.20 -10.54
C ILE A 184 -7.29 -8.90 -9.19
N ASP A 185 -7.81 -10.13 -9.19
CA ASP A 185 -8.06 -10.91 -7.97
C ASP A 185 -6.82 -11.70 -7.49
N SER A 186 -5.78 -11.77 -8.32
CA SER A 186 -4.57 -12.54 -8.06
C SER A 186 -3.42 -11.74 -7.44
N THR A 187 -3.65 -10.50 -6.97
CA THR A 187 -2.63 -9.64 -6.32
C THR A 187 -1.94 -10.32 -5.14
N ARG A 188 -2.59 -11.29 -4.50
CA ARG A 188 -1.99 -12.11 -3.44
C ARG A 188 -0.71 -12.86 -3.86
N ARG A 189 -0.49 -13.06 -5.17
CA ARG A 189 0.71 -13.71 -5.71
C ARG A 189 1.94 -12.78 -5.72
N ILE A 190 1.72 -11.47 -5.61
CA ILE A 190 2.79 -10.48 -5.44
C ILE A 190 3.34 -10.65 -4.02
N GLY A 191 4.66 -10.84 -3.89
CA GLY A 191 5.32 -10.93 -2.59
C GLY A 191 5.36 -9.56 -1.89
N GLU A 192 5.52 -9.52 -0.57
CA GLU A 192 5.54 -8.24 0.17
C GLU A 192 6.69 -7.32 -0.28
N ASP A 193 7.89 -7.86 -0.49
CA ASP A 193 9.05 -7.10 -0.95
C ASP A 193 8.84 -6.54 -2.37
N GLU A 194 8.28 -7.36 -3.26
CA GLU A 194 7.92 -6.93 -4.62
C GLU A 194 6.87 -5.82 -4.54
N TYR A 195 5.84 -5.99 -3.73
CA TYR A 195 4.79 -4.99 -3.56
C TYR A 195 5.33 -3.66 -3.04
N ASN A 196 6.23 -3.70 -2.05
CA ASN A 196 6.93 -2.53 -1.53
C ASN A 196 7.71 -1.82 -2.65
N ALA A 197 8.47 -2.57 -3.45
CA ALA A 197 9.21 -1.99 -4.57
C ALA A 197 8.28 -1.35 -5.61
N LEU A 198 7.17 -2.02 -5.97
CA LEU A 198 6.19 -1.48 -6.92
C LEU A 198 5.52 -0.21 -6.38
N ASP A 199 5.20 -0.16 -5.09
CA ASP A 199 4.61 1.01 -4.47
C ASP A 199 5.55 2.21 -4.45
N LEU A 200 6.81 2.00 -4.07
CA LEU A 200 7.85 3.03 -4.13
C LEU A 200 8.04 3.53 -5.57
N ALA A 201 8.07 2.63 -6.55
CA ALA A 201 8.18 2.99 -7.96
C ALA A 201 7.03 3.87 -8.44
N MET A 202 5.78 3.55 -8.05
CA MET A 202 4.60 4.38 -8.40
C MET A 202 4.61 5.76 -7.75
N GLN A 203 5.41 5.96 -6.71
CA GLN A 203 5.60 7.24 -6.03
C GLN A 203 6.84 8.00 -6.56
N ASP A 204 7.42 7.55 -7.69
CA ASP A 204 8.68 8.07 -8.25
C ASP A 204 9.85 8.00 -7.25
N ARG A 205 9.84 7.02 -6.33
CA ARG A 205 10.91 6.76 -5.36
C ARG A 205 11.79 5.60 -5.82
N ASN A 206 12.98 5.49 -5.22
CA ASN A 206 13.84 4.33 -5.45
C ASN A 206 13.13 3.05 -4.98
N PRO A 207 12.87 2.05 -5.84
CA PRO A 207 12.19 0.81 -5.46
C PRO A 207 13.00 -0.07 -4.50
N TYR A 208 14.31 0.12 -4.49
CA TYR A 208 15.25 -0.61 -3.65
C TYR A 208 16.12 0.40 -2.89
N PRO A 209 15.55 1.12 -1.90
CA PRO A 209 16.33 2.00 -1.06
C PRO A 209 17.43 1.19 -0.35
N GLY A 210 18.59 1.80 -0.15
CA GLY A 210 19.64 1.16 0.64
C GLY A 210 19.14 1.02 2.07
N LEU A 211 19.28 -0.18 2.64
CA LEU A 211 18.89 -0.42 4.02
C LEU A 211 19.75 0.43 4.96
N SER A 212 19.10 1.08 5.90
CA SER A 212 19.77 1.78 6.99
C SER A 212 20.43 0.75 7.91
N SER A 213 21.69 1.00 8.28
CA SER A 213 22.38 0.22 9.32
C SER A 213 22.08 0.76 10.72
N ASP A 214 21.19 1.74 10.85
CA ASP A 214 20.82 2.35 12.11
C ASP A 214 20.02 1.36 12.96
N ASP A 215 20.62 0.91 14.06
CA ASP A 215 19.92 0.20 15.12
C ASP A 215 19.25 1.20 16.11
N PRO A 216 18.28 0.76 16.94
CA PRO A 216 17.60 1.64 17.90
C PRO A 216 18.53 2.33 18.91
N TYR A 217 19.64 1.69 19.26
CA TYR A 217 20.62 2.26 20.19
C TYR A 217 21.49 3.31 19.50
N SER A 218 21.78 3.18 18.21
CA SER A 218 22.48 4.19 17.40
C SER A 218 21.69 5.50 17.37
N LEU A 219 20.36 5.43 17.20
CA LEU A 219 19.46 6.58 17.30
C LEU A 219 19.55 7.22 18.69
N GLY A 220 19.51 6.41 19.74
CA GLY A 220 19.63 6.90 21.11
C GLY A 220 20.98 7.57 21.39
N TRP A 221 22.05 7.00 20.85
CA TRP A 221 23.39 7.56 20.96
C TRP A 221 23.51 8.90 20.24
N ASP A 222 23.03 8.99 19.00
CA ASP A 222 23.06 10.19 18.18
C ASP A 222 22.15 11.32 18.73
N TRP A 223 21.07 10.96 19.42
CA TRP A 223 20.30 11.91 20.22
C TRP A 223 21.11 12.43 21.42
N VAL A 224 21.76 11.54 22.20
CA VAL A 224 22.58 11.93 23.36
C VAL A 224 23.76 12.80 22.94
N THR A 225 24.47 12.45 21.87
CA THR A 225 25.70 13.16 21.47
C THR A 225 25.42 14.39 20.63
N GLY A 226 24.27 14.46 19.96
CA GLY A 226 24.04 15.47 18.93
C GLY A 226 24.78 15.16 17.62
N ASP A 227 25.35 13.96 17.48
CA ASP A 227 25.99 13.49 16.24
C ASP A 227 24.96 12.82 15.30
N GLY A 228 25.23 12.80 13.99
CA GLY A 228 24.38 12.11 13.00
C GLY A 228 23.19 12.93 12.45
N PRO A 229 22.44 12.35 11.49
CA PRO A 229 21.32 13.02 10.82
C PRO A 229 20.15 13.29 11.76
N ARG A 230 19.54 14.48 11.64
CA ARG A 230 18.35 14.90 12.40
C ARG A 230 17.03 14.56 11.73
N HIS A 231 17.08 14.24 10.44
CA HIS A 231 15.97 13.68 9.69
C HIS A 231 16.41 12.29 9.22
N ARG A 232 15.63 11.27 9.54
CA ARG A 232 15.89 9.88 9.18
C ARG A 232 14.66 9.28 8.53
N GLU A 233 14.90 8.57 7.43
CA GLU A 233 13.88 7.83 6.71
C GLU A 233 14.21 6.35 6.83
N TYR A 234 13.21 5.57 7.22
CA TYR A 234 13.29 4.13 7.36
C TYR A 234 12.25 3.45 6.49
N HIS A 235 12.63 2.32 5.90
CA HIS A 235 11.83 1.53 4.98
C HIS A 235 11.68 0.08 5.46
N GLY A 236 10.77 -0.67 4.84
CA GLY A 236 10.65 -2.12 5.08
C GLY A 236 12.01 -2.83 4.92
N GLY A 237 12.35 -3.69 5.87
CA GLY A 237 13.67 -4.33 5.94
C GLY A 237 14.72 -3.60 6.80
N ASP A 238 14.52 -2.33 7.16
CA ASP A 238 15.36 -1.65 8.15
C ASP A 238 15.05 -2.17 9.56
N GLU A 239 16.07 -2.31 10.41
CA GLU A 239 15.92 -2.86 11.77
C GLU A 239 14.88 -2.09 12.59
N MET A 240 14.92 -0.75 12.55
CA MET A 240 13.91 0.11 13.20
C MET A 240 12.49 -0.15 12.71
N THR A 241 12.31 -0.36 11.40
CA THR A 241 11.00 -0.65 10.80
C THR A 241 10.50 -2.02 11.24
N GLU A 242 11.37 -3.02 11.23
CA GLU A 242 11.01 -4.39 11.60
C GLU A 242 10.62 -4.52 13.07
N LEU A 243 11.30 -3.81 13.97
CA LEU A 243 10.95 -3.75 15.40
C LEU A 243 9.58 -3.11 15.67
N ILE A 244 9.19 -2.11 14.88
CA ILE A 244 7.85 -1.53 14.99
C ILE A 244 6.83 -2.48 14.39
N ARG A 245 7.12 -3.06 13.22
CA ARG A 245 6.24 -4.01 12.53
C ARG A 245 5.96 -5.26 13.37
N SER A 246 6.94 -5.78 14.10
CA SER A 246 6.79 -6.97 14.96
C SER A 246 6.12 -6.68 16.30
N SER A 247 5.99 -5.40 16.69
CA SER A 247 5.52 -5.03 18.03
C SER A 247 4.13 -5.55 18.39
N GLU A 248 3.89 -5.78 19.68
CA GLU A 248 2.60 -6.28 20.19
C GLU A 248 1.43 -5.35 19.84
N SER A 249 1.65 -4.03 19.95
CA SER A 249 0.68 -2.99 19.58
C SER A 249 0.22 -3.11 18.13
N MET A 250 1.08 -3.55 17.20
CA MET A 250 0.70 -3.73 15.81
C MET A 250 -0.38 -4.80 15.59
N LYS A 251 -0.56 -5.76 16.50
CA LYS A 251 -1.68 -6.73 16.39
C LYS A 251 -3.03 -6.03 16.43
N GLN A 252 -3.22 -5.14 17.41
CA GLN A 252 -4.47 -4.39 17.55
C GLN A 252 -4.62 -3.33 16.45
N LEU A 253 -3.54 -2.63 16.09
CA LEU A 253 -3.56 -1.62 15.02
C LEU A 253 -3.94 -2.21 13.65
N ARG A 254 -3.48 -3.43 13.34
CA ARG A 254 -3.90 -4.18 12.14
C ARG A 254 -5.40 -4.50 12.16
N LEU A 255 -5.93 -4.96 13.29
CA LEU A 255 -7.37 -5.21 13.46
C LEU A 255 -8.20 -3.93 13.29
N ASP A 256 -7.74 -2.82 13.86
CA ASP A 256 -8.43 -1.55 13.76
C ASP A 256 -8.39 -0.99 12.34
N THR A 257 -7.27 -1.16 11.63
CA THR A 257 -7.16 -0.84 10.20
C THR A 257 -8.15 -1.66 9.36
N LEU A 258 -8.26 -2.98 9.60
CA LEU A 258 -9.24 -3.83 8.94
C LEU A 258 -10.68 -3.37 9.22
N ARG A 259 -11.01 -3.09 10.48
CA ARG A 259 -12.36 -2.66 10.90
C ARG A 259 -12.73 -1.32 10.28
N GLN A 260 -11.82 -0.34 10.30
CA GLN A 260 -12.04 0.97 9.69
C GLN A 260 -12.31 0.80 8.19
N PHE A 261 -11.42 0.13 7.46
CA PHE A 261 -11.62 -0.11 6.01
C PHE A 261 -12.88 -0.92 5.68
N GLN A 262 -13.29 -1.84 6.55
CA GLN A 262 -14.55 -2.58 6.37
C GLN A 262 -15.80 -1.73 6.61
N ALA A 263 -15.72 -0.73 7.49
CA ALA A 263 -16.86 0.09 7.87
C ALA A 263 -17.23 1.13 6.80
N ASP A 264 -16.24 1.81 6.24
CA ASP A 264 -16.48 2.97 5.36
C ASP A 264 -15.83 2.84 3.97
N GLY A 265 -15.01 1.80 3.74
CA GLY A 265 -14.27 1.61 2.49
C GLY A 265 -13.18 2.65 2.26
N GLN A 266 -12.83 3.46 3.27
CA GLN A 266 -11.92 4.57 3.10
C GLN A 266 -10.49 4.06 2.91
N PRO A 267 -9.85 4.41 1.77
CA PRO A 267 -8.54 3.91 1.42
C PRO A 267 -7.42 4.40 2.34
N GLN A 268 -7.67 5.44 3.13
CA GLN A 268 -6.70 6.11 3.98
C GLN A 268 -7.34 6.39 5.33
N GLY A 269 -6.56 6.29 6.39
CA GLY A 269 -7.01 6.60 7.74
C GLY A 269 -5.84 6.66 8.71
N SER A 270 -6.17 6.64 9.99
CA SER A 270 -5.16 6.61 11.04
C SER A 270 -5.58 5.70 12.17
N VAL A 271 -4.62 4.94 12.69
CA VAL A 271 -4.74 4.15 13.91
C VAL A 271 -3.66 4.60 14.88
N SER A 272 -3.96 4.57 16.17
CA SER A 272 -3.11 5.14 17.20
C SER A 272 -2.86 4.15 18.32
N TYR A 273 -1.62 4.08 18.77
CA TYR A 273 -1.26 3.37 19.99
C TYR A 273 -0.87 4.37 21.08
N SER A 274 -1.43 4.19 22.28
CA SER A 274 -1.15 5.07 23.42
C SER A 274 -0.80 4.27 24.66
N ILE A 275 0.40 4.50 25.18
CA ILE A 275 0.89 3.95 26.45
C ILE A 275 0.12 4.55 27.63
N SER A 276 -0.50 5.72 27.44
CA SER A 276 -1.16 6.50 28.48
C SER A 276 -2.68 6.28 28.59
N GLU A 277 -3.27 5.36 27.82
CA GLU A 277 -4.71 5.06 27.89
C GLU A 277 -5.18 4.67 29.30
N SER A 278 -4.28 4.11 30.12
CA SER A 278 -4.53 3.76 31.53
C SER A 278 -4.08 4.84 32.53
N GLY A 279 -3.75 6.04 32.05
CA GLY A 279 -3.27 7.17 32.83
C GLY A 279 -1.78 7.10 33.19
N LYS A 280 -1.28 8.15 33.88
CA LYS A 280 0.16 8.30 34.24
C LYS A 280 0.72 7.09 35.01
N LEU A 281 -0.10 6.43 35.84
CA LEU A 281 0.31 5.25 36.61
C LEU A 281 0.53 4.02 35.71
N GLY A 282 -0.29 3.86 34.67
CA GLY A 282 -0.17 2.77 33.71
C GLY A 282 1.03 2.94 32.78
N ALA A 283 1.30 4.18 32.33
CA ALA A 283 2.51 4.50 31.59
C ALA A 283 3.79 4.21 32.39
N LEU A 284 3.82 4.60 33.67
CA LEU A 284 4.95 4.29 34.56
C LEU A 284 5.11 2.78 34.80
N LYS A 285 4.01 2.03 34.87
CA LYS A 285 4.06 0.58 35.01
C LYS A 285 4.67 -0.08 33.77
N LYS A 286 4.15 0.24 32.56
CA LYS A 286 4.68 -0.30 31.30
C LYS A 286 6.17 -0.02 31.15
N LEU A 287 6.56 1.21 31.47
CA LEU A 287 7.95 1.66 31.47
C LEU A 287 8.87 0.75 32.29
N VAL A 288 8.49 0.46 33.54
CA VAL A 288 9.31 -0.30 34.48
C VAL A 288 9.26 -1.80 34.20
N THR A 289 8.12 -2.33 33.75
CA THR A 289 7.93 -3.78 33.61
C THR A 289 8.21 -4.32 32.21
N THR A 290 8.19 -3.47 31.19
CA THR A 290 8.21 -3.89 29.78
C THR A 290 9.26 -3.12 29.00
N ASP A 291 9.15 -1.79 28.91
CA ASP A 291 10.02 -0.99 28.03
C ASP A 291 11.48 -1.04 28.51
N LEU A 292 11.71 -0.95 29.83
CA LEU A 292 13.03 -1.05 30.41
C LEU A 292 13.72 -2.39 30.21
N PRO A 293 13.08 -3.51 30.64
CA PRO A 293 13.64 -4.82 30.39
C PRO A 293 13.93 -5.00 28.90
N ALA A 294 13.02 -4.58 28.01
CA ALA A 294 13.20 -4.72 26.58
C ALA A 294 14.45 -4.00 26.05
N ILE A 295 14.68 -2.75 26.45
CA ILE A 295 15.90 -2.00 26.09
C ILE A 295 17.16 -2.67 26.64
N VAL A 296 17.11 -3.23 27.86
CA VAL A 296 18.29 -3.84 28.50
C VAL A 296 18.59 -5.22 27.90
N THR A 297 17.56 -6.00 27.56
CA THR A 297 17.71 -7.38 27.07
C THR A 297 17.71 -7.49 25.55
N GLY A 298 17.38 -6.42 24.83
CA GLY A 298 17.15 -6.45 23.38
C GLY A 298 15.91 -7.26 23.01
N ASP A 299 14.82 -7.15 23.78
CA ASP A 299 13.57 -7.88 23.51
C ASP A 299 12.85 -7.30 22.28
N GLU A 300 13.10 -7.88 21.11
CA GLU A 300 12.61 -7.41 19.81
C GLU A 300 11.08 -7.19 19.75
N ASP A 301 10.29 -7.94 20.53
CA ASP A 301 8.82 -7.83 20.57
C ASP A 301 8.33 -6.53 21.21
N HIS A 302 9.14 -5.91 22.08
CA HIS A 302 8.79 -4.72 22.84
C HIS A 302 9.75 -3.55 22.59
N LEU A 303 10.91 -3.80 21.98
CA LEU A 303 11.96 -2.81 21.76
C LEU A 303 11.48 -1.67 20.86
N GLY A 304 10.75 -1.98 19.78
CA GLY A 304 10.17 -0.95 18.90
C GLY A 304 9.25 0.01 19.64
N GLU A 305 8.40 -0.50 20.53
CA GLU A 305 7.50 0.33 21.35
C GLU A 305 8.27 1.12 22.42
N ALA A 306 9.32 0.53 23.00
CA ALA A 306 10.12 1.17 24.02
C ALA A 306 10.81 2.44 23.49
N PHE A 307 11.27 2.40 22.24
CA PHE A 307 11.92 3.53 21.57
C PHE A 307 10.94 4.54 20.95
N THR A 308 9.77 4.11 20.46
CA THR A 308 8.80 5.00 19.81
C THR A 308 7.75 5.59 20.75
N GLY A 309 7.45 4.94 21.88
CA GLY A 309 6.46 5.43 22.83
C GLY A 309 5.02 5.30 22.31
N SER A 310 4.23 6.37 22.47
CA SER A 310 2.87 6.44 21.89
C SER A 310 2.95 7.04 20.51
N TYR A 311 2.35 6.39 19.50
CA TYR A 311 2.52 6.79 18.11
C TYR A 311 1.20 6.68 17.33
N ASN A 312 1.11 7.48 16.27
CA ASN A 312 0.01 7.44 15.31
C ASN A 312 0.54 6.90 13.99
N LEU A 313 -0.10 5.85 13.47
CA LEU A 313 0.13 5.35 12.13
C LEU A 313 -0.92 5.94 11.21
N ARG A 314 -0.46 6.62 10.17
CA ARG A 314 -1.29 6.82 8.99
C ARG A 314 -1.23 5.55 8.17
N TYR A 315 -2.37 5.08 7.71
CA TYR A 315 -2.42 3.95 6.81
C TYR A 315 -3.01 4.37 5.48
N LYS A 316 -2.52 3.73 4.42
CA LYS A 316 -3.12 3.75 3.09
C LYS A 316 -3.25 2.30 2.65
N VAL A 317 -4.47 1.81 2.56
CA VAL A 317 -4.73 0.54 1.88
C VAL A 317 -4.19 0.70 0.46
N LYS A 318 -3.56 -0.31 -0.10
CA LYS A 318 -2.97 -0.29 -1.44
C LYS A 318 -3.57 -1.35 -2.34
N GLY A 319 -4.17 -2.38 -1.76
CA GLY A 319 -4.92 -3.42 -2.47
C GLY A 319 -5.73 -4.26 -1.50
N GLN A 320 -6.63 -5.07 -2.05
CA GLN A 320 -7.37 -6.06 -1.27
C GLN A 320 -7.42 -7.37 -2.05
N ASP A 321 -7.01 -8.45 -1.40
CA ASP A 321 -7.07 -9.80 -1.95
C ASP A 321 -8.50 -10.34 -1.92
N ALA A 322 -8.81 -11.32 -2.78
CA ALA A 322 -10.13 -11.94 -2.89
C ALA A 322 -10.64 -12.59 -1.59
N ASP A 323 -9.75 -12.97 -0.67
CA ASP A 323 -10.11 -13.50 0.66
C ASP A 323 -10.45 -12.41 1.69
N GLY A 324 -10.33 -11.15 1.30
CA GLY A 324 -10.57 -9.97 2.11
C GLY A 324 -9.32 -9.37 2.75
N SER A 325 -8.14 -10.01 2.62
CA SER A 325 -6.88 -9.53 3.19
C SER A 325 -6.49 -8.20 2.57
N LEU A 326 -5.89 -7.31 3.34
CA LEU A 326 -5.49 -5.99 2.86
C LEU A 326 -4.00 -5.94 2.66
N VAL A 327 -3.57 -5.24 1.62
CA VAL A 327 -2.19 -4.77 1.52
C VAL A 327 -2.18 -3.30 1.94
N VAL A 328 -1.38 -2.94 2.92
CA VAL A 328 -1.45 -1.64 3.59
C VAL A 328 -0.07 -1.04 3.74
N GLU A 329 0.10 0.18 3.24
CA GLU A 329 1.24 1.04 3.56
C GLU A 329 0.95 1.77 4.87
N TYR A 330 1.84 1.66 5.82
CA TYR A 330 1.85 2.46 7.02
C TYR A 330 2.93 3.54 6.91
N THR A 331 2.59 4.71 7.42
CA THR A 331 3.52 5.83 7.62
C THR A 331 3.46 6.25 9.08
N LEU A 332 4.57 6.11 9.77
CA LEU A 332 4.79 6.60 11.11
C LEU A 332 5.70 7.83 11.03
N HIS A 333 5.20 8.96 11.51
CA HIS A 333 6.04 10.12 11.79
C HIS A 333 6.26 10.19 13.30
N ASN A 334 7.52 10.11 13.72
CA ASN A 334 7.90 10.27 15.11
C ASN A 334 8.92 11.40 15.24
N ASN A 335 8.77 12.18 16.30
CA ASN A 335 9.75 13.18 16.70
C ASN A 335 10.31 12.77 18.06
N THR A 336 11.52 12.22 18.03
CA THR A 336 12.24 11.87 19.25
C THR A 336 12.79 13.15 19.88
N SER A 337 11.98 13.76 20.74
CA SER A 337 12.32 14.91 21.58
C SER A 337 12.79 14.48 22.97
N ASN A 338 13.30 15.41 23.79
CA ASN A 338 13.72 15.06 25.17
C ASN A 338 12.56 14.55 26.01
N SER A 339 11.36 15.09 25.79
CA SER A 339 10.11 14.59 26.37
C SER A 339 9.75 13.16 25.92
N SER A 340 10.11 12.77 24.69
CA SER A 340 9.77 11.49 24.06
C SER A 340 10.89 10.46 24.08
N PHE A 341 12.10 10.81 24.51
CA PHE A 341 13.19 9.86 24.77
C PHE A 341 13.36 9.64 26.28
N LEU A 342 13.04 10.65 27.09
CA LEU A 342 13.04 10.59 28.55
C LEU A 342 11.66 10.28 29.14
N HIS A 343 10.68 9.79 28.36
CA HIS A 343 9.54 9.04 28.93
C HIS A 343 10.05 7.88 29.79
N TYR A 344 11.19 7.31 29.38
CA TYR A 344 12.32 6.79 30.16
C TYR A 344 12.30 7.05 31.70
N VAL A 345 12.33 8.33 32.02
CA VAL A 345 12.61 8.93 33.33
C VAL A 345 11.34 9.58 33.92
N GLY A 346 10.21 9.53 33.19
CA GLY A 346 8.91 10.06 33.54
C GLY A 346 8.54 11.35 32.82
N TYR A 347 7.24 11.49 32.47
CA TYR A 347 6.68 12.70 31.84
C TYR A 347 6.65 13.87 32.84
N TYR A 348 7.69 14.70 32.84
CA TYR A 348 7.74 15.93 33.62
C TYR A 348 7.82 17.17 32.73
N ASP A 349 7.01 18.20 33.04
CA ASP A 349 6.93 19.49 32.32
C ASP A 349 8.26 20.25 32.23
N TRP A 350 9.28 19.88 33.03
CA TRP A 350 10.62 20.47 32.93
C TRP A 350 11.46 19.90 31.79
N LEU A 351 11.12 18.72 31.25
CA LEU A 351 11.81 18.08 30.13
C LEU A 351 11.58 18.81 28.81
N GLU A 352 10.38 19.38 28.59
CA GLU A 352 10.08 20.22 27.42
C GLU A 352 11.01 21.44 27.32
N LYS A 353 11.47 21.96 28.46
CA LYS A 353 12.38 23.12 28.53
C LYS A 353 13.81 22.82 28.08
N PHE A 354 14.15 21.55 27.89
CA PHE A 354 15.44 21.12 27.38
C PHE A 354 15.42 20.78 25.90
N ASN A 355 14.27 20.76 25.23
CA ASN A 355 14.19 20.51 23.78
C ASN A 355 15.00 21.57 23.02
N ARG A 356 15.88 21.12 22.12
CA ARG A 356 16.71 21.97 21.27
C ARG A 356 16.49 21.57 19.81
N ASP A 357 16.57 22.55 18.92
CA ASP A 357 16.47 22.31 17.47
C ASP A 357 17.79 21.77 16.89
N GLU A 358 18.93 22.02 17.56
CA GLU A 358 20.26 21.58 17.12
C GLU A 358 21.17 21.18 18.31
N GLY A 359 22.10 20.24 18.04
CA GLY A 359 23.15 19.82 18.97
C GLY A 359 22.74 18.71 19.95
N VAL A 360 23.49 18.57 21.04
CA VAL A 360 23.25 17.57 22.10
C VAL A 360 21.80 17.63 22.58
N PHE A 361 21.10 16.49 22.58
CA PHE A 361 19.69 16.38 22.95
C PHE A 361 18.73 17.16 22.04
N SER A 362 19.08 17.35 20.77
CA SER A 362 18.16 17.92 19.80
C SER A 362 17.19 16.88 19.26
N SER A 363 16.00 17.32 18.88
CA SER A 363 14.99 16.45 18.27
C SER A 363 15.54 15.71 17.04
N VAL A 364 15.13 14.45 16.89
CA VAL A 364 15.35 13.65 15.68
C VAL A 364 13.99 13.33 15.07
N ASP A 365 13.76 13.82 13.85
CA ASP A 365 12.60 13.50 13.04
C ASP A 365 12.82 12.16 12.33
N GLN A 366 11.82 11.30 12.43
CA GLN A 366 11.83 9.97 11.85
C GLN A 366 10.57 9.77 11.04
N GLU A 367 10.74 9.37 9.79
CA GLU A 367 9.66 8.87 8.93
C GLU A 367 9.91 7.40 8.65
N ILE A 368 8.96 6.55 9.04
CA ILE A 368 9.05 5.11 8.87
C ILE A 368 7.91 4.68 7.97
N VAL A 369 8.25 4.08 6.84
CA VAL A 369 7.28 3.67 5.81
C VAL A 369 7.47 2.20 5.47
N TRP A 370 6.41 1.40 5.61
CA TRP A 370 6.44 0.01 5.16
C TRP A 370 5.09 -0.41 4.63
N THR A 371 5.09 -1.37 3.71
CA THR A 371 3.89 -2.08 3.29
C THR A 371 3.90 -3.49 3.86
N GLU A 372 2.75 -3.96 4.33
CA GLU A 372 2.55 -5.32 4.77
C GLU A 372 1.18 -5.86 4.34
N ARG A 373 1.02 -7.18 4.35
CA ARG A 373 -0.28 -7.82 4.13
C ARG A 373 -0.93 -8.19 5.45
N ILE A 374 -2.13 -7.67 5.66
CA ILE A 374 -2.96 -7.94 6.83
C ILE A 374 -4.02 -9.00 6.47
N PRO A 375 -3.97 -10.20 7.08
CA PRO A 375 -4.95 -11.26 6.82
C PRO A 375 -6.38 -10.85 7.19
N ALA A 376 -7.38 -11.25 6.39
CA ALA A 376 -8.79 -10.98 6.69
C ALA A 376 -9.31 -11.63 7.99
N LYS A 377 -8.64 -12.70 8.43
CA LYS A 377 -8.93 -13.46 9.64
C LYS A 377 -7.61 -13.75 10.35
N GLU A 378 -7.57 -13.57 11.67
CA GLU A 378 -6.45 -14.05 12.47
C GLU A 378 -6.28 -15.57 12.27
N LYS A 379 -5.03 -16.01 12.15
CA LYS A 379 -4.68 -17.43 12.11
C LYS A 379 -4.69 -18.03 13.51
#